data_AF-A0A8H3CGR1-F1
#
_entry.id   AF-A0A8H3CGR1-F1
#
_cell.length_a   1.000
_cell.length_b   1.000
_cell.length_c   1.000
_cell.angle_alpha   90.00
_cell.angle_beta   90.00
_cell.angle_gamma   90.00
#
_symmetry.space_group_name_H-M   'P 1'
#
loop_
_entity.id
_entity.type
_entity.pdbx_description
1 polymer ?
#
loop_
_entity_poly.entity_id
_entity_poly.type
_entity_poly.pdbx_seq_one_letter_code
_entity_poly.pdbx_strand_id
1 'polypeptide(L)'
;MEFEWFVRKVTKINLAYSVLGGFVVCFGIVIPKEQGSWAIHNVRTFLTLVMQIFMSEAPFALVFGLLIGPYGLGVFDPRGWTTSKDSALSANYLTFELTRLALGFGLFAIGVELPKTYLRDHARSLTALVVPVMVWGWFISAALICWIFPALSFTSALVISSCLTPTDPVLANAIVSGRWAEQNVPKNLRLLLAAESAANDGLAYPFLYISLKILTNGTQPLKIVKFIWDSVVYQVLLGVVLGTFLGWLFRLLLRQAESKNLIDRSSYIGQYLSLTLLSLGATALVGGDDLLAAFAAGSAVSWDGHFNEKSHESEFSSIIEVFFNCVCFVYIGAWLPFDALAREVDPHLGITPDKMILLFVAILIVRRIPPLVALWWAGWLVPDITTLGEALFSGHFGPMGVGAIFISMLALTELSPSQGQIDNQVDRVSASIQPIVSFVVLGSIFIHGISIPFFSLSTWLHATYIKAKHNAIHAKRSIGSVSPFRRSRVLPEEQQALLSDEPNPGRYSVGTRELFDTSSEIHAIEGEEQA
;
A
#
# COMPACT_ATOMS: atom_id res chain seq x y z
N MET A 1 3.23 37.16 47.31
CA MET A 1 3.78 35.86 46.86
C MET A 1 2.95 35.46 45.64
N GLU A 2 3.31 36.00 44.48
CA GLU A 2 2.65 35.63 43.23
C GLU A 2 3.19 34.27 42.80
N PHE A 3 2.31 33.28 42.75
CA PHE A 3 2.60 31.98 42.14
C PHE A 3 2.63 32.20 40.62
N GLU A 4 3.82 32.47 40.07
CA GLU A 4 4.06 32.25 38.64
C GLU A 4 3.99 30.74 38.39
N TRP A 5 2.85 30.28 37.91
CA TRP A 5 2.73 28.93 37.37
C TRP A 5 3.71 28.82 36.20
N PHE A 6 4.73 27.98 36.37
CA PHE A 6 5.65 27.54 35.31
C PHE A 6 4.86 26.74 34.25
N VAL A 7 4.01 27.39 33.47
CA VAL A 7 3.32 26.77 32.34
C VAL A 7 4.36 26.57 31.25
N ARG A 8 4.73 25.30 31.02
CA ARG A 8 5.69 24.92 29.99
C ARG A 8 5.20 25.46 28.63
N LYS A 9 6.03 26.24 27.94
CA LYS A 9 5.69 26.78 26.61
C LYS A 9 5.39 25.64 25.65
N VAL A 10 4.27 25.72 24.95
CA VAL A 10 3.92 24.78 23.88
C VAL A 10 4.97 24.88 22.78
N THR A 11 5.62 23.77 22.45
CA THR A 11 6.58 23.70 21.35
C THR A 11 5.93 23.17 20.07
N LYS A 12 6.58 23.39 18.92
CA LYS A 12 6.18 22.79 17.63
C LYS A 12 6.08 21.26 17.71
N ILE A 13 6.94 20.63 18.51
CA ILE A 13 6.95 19.19 18.76
C ILE A 13 5.71 18.75 19.56
N ASN A 14 5.30 19.51 20.59
CA ASN A 14 4.08 19.22 21.34
C ASN A 14 2.85 19.24 20.42
N LEU A 15 2.80 20.21 19.51
CA LEU A 15 1.74 20.32 18.52
C LEU A 15 1.77 19.16 17.54
N ALA A 16 2.96 18.75 17.10
CA ALA A 16 3.12 17.61 16.20
C ALA A 16 2.55 16.32 16.78
N TYR A 17 2.90 15.97 18.02
CA TYR A 17 2.37 14.76 18.67
C TYR A 17 0.87 14.84 18.91
N SER A 18 0.35 16.03 19.25
CA SER A 18 -1.08 16.23 19.50
C SER A 18 -1.91 16.05 18.23
N VAL A 19 -1.43 16.60 17.11
CA VAL A 19 -2.07 16.50 15.80
C VAL A 19 -2.02 15.06 15.28
N LEU A 20 -0.82 14.47 15.26
CA LEU A 20 -0.61 13.13 14.71
C LEU A 20 -1.36 12.08 15.53
N GLY A 21 -1.22 12.12 16.85
CA GLY A 21 -1.95 11.22 17.76
C GLY A 21 -3.47 11.44 17.69
N GLY A 22 -3.90 12.70 17.64
CA GLY A 22 -5.32 13.06 17.51
C GLY A 22 -5.95 12.50 16.23
N PHE A 23 -5.26 12.63 15.09
CA PHE A 23 -5.71 12.06 13.82
C PHE A 23 -5.84 10.54 13.90
N VAL A 24 -4.80 9.84 14.35
CA VAL A 24 -4.80 8.37 14.46
C VAL A 24 -5.94 7.89 15.36
N VAL A 25 -6.14 8.53 16.53
CA VAL A 25 -7.22 8.17 17.45
C VAL A 25 -8.58 8.39 16.80
N CYS A 26 -8.81 9.54 16.16
CA CYS A 26 -10.08 9.83 15.51
C CYS A 26 -10.36 8.90 14.33
N PHE A 27 -9.33 8.64 13.50
CA PHE A 27 -9.44 7.75 12.35
C PHE A 27 -9.71 6.31 12.80
N GLY A 28 -8.98 5.83 13.81
CA GLY A 28 -9.13 4.48 14.36
C GLY A 28 -10.49 4.22 15.01
N ILE A 29 -11.11 5.22 15.64
CA ILE A 29 -12.46 5.11 16.22
C ILE A 29 -13.54 4.97 15.14
N VAL A 30 -13.32 5.55 13.96
CA VAL A 30 -14.31 5.62 12.87
C VAL A 30 -14.25 4.40 11.94
N ILE A 31 -13.36 3.43 12.18
CA ILE A 31 -13.30 2.19 11.40
C ILE A 31 -14.57 1.37 11.67
N PRO A 32 -15.46 1.17 10.67
CA PRO A 32 -16.72 0.49 10.91
C PRO A 32 -16.49 -0.99 11.25
N LYS A 33 -17.03 -1.42 12.39
CA LYS A 33 -17.12 -2.83 12.74
C LYS A 33 -18.02 -3.54 11.72
N GLU A 34 -17.57 -4.68 11.23
CA GLU A 34 -18.32 -5.51 10.28
C GLU A 34 -19.66 -6.00 10.89
N GLN A 35 -20.62 -6.29 9.98
CA GLN A 35 -21.93 -6.91 10.19
C GLN A 35 -23.09 -6.07 10.75
N GLY A 36 -24.06 -5.81 9.87
CA GLY A 36 -25.41 -5.39 10.21
C GLY A 36 -26.10 -4.79 8.99
N SER A 37 -27.31 -5.25 8.65
CA SER A 37 -28.11 -4.72 7.56
C SER A 37 -28.47 -3.25 7.83
N TRP A 38 -27.73 -2.30 7.25
CA TRP A 38 -28.04 -0.88 7.36
C TRP A 38 -28.77 -0.43 6.10
N ALA A 39 -30.03 -0.05 6.25
CA ALA A 39 -30.79 0.59 5.19
C ALA A 39 -30.13 1.94 4.84
N ILE A 40 -29.37 1.97 3.75
CA ILE A 40 -28.75 3.15 3.18
C ILE A 40 -29.88 4.09 2.70
N HIS A 41 -30.15 5.16 3.45
CA HIS A 41 -31.23 6.09 3.10
C HIS A 41 -30.79 7.24 2.18
N ASN A 42 -29.48 7.52 2.03
CA ASN A 42 -28.99 8.63 1.19
C ASN A 42 -27.65 8.33 0.50
N VAL A 43 -27.50 8.83 -0.74
CA VAL A 43 -26.29 8.71 -1.60
C VAL A 43 -25.03 9.26 -0.90
N ARG A 44 -25.18 10.29 -0.08
CA ARG A 44 -24.06 10.92 0.65
C ARG A 44 -23.51 10.00 1.74
N THR A 45 -24.37 9.32 2.49
CA THR A 45 -23.98 8.30 3.48
C THR A 45 -23.38 7.07 2.79
N PHE A 46 -23.94 6.66 1.65
CA PHE A 46 -23.36 5.60 0.82
C PHE A 46 -21.96 5.94 0.33
N LEU A 47 -21.76 7.14 -0.21
CA LEU A 47 -20.48 7.58 -0.75
C LEU A 47 -19.42 7.71 0.35
N THR A 48 -19.77 8.24 1.52
CA THR A 48 -18.87 8.29 2.67
C THR A 48 -18.50 6.89 3.15
N LEU A 49 -19.46 5.96 3.23
CA LEU A 49 -19.21 4.58 3.62
C LEU A 49 -18.37 3.83 2.58
N VAL A 50 -18.64 4.03 1.28
CA VAL A 50 -17.88 3.47 0.16
C VAL A 50 -16.45 4.00 0.18
N MET A 51 -16.25 5.30 0.35
CA MET A 51 -14.89 5.86 0.47
C MET A 51 -14.15 5.33 1.70
N GLN A 52 -14.85 5.06 2.81
CA GLN A 52 -14.26 4.48 4.02
C GLN A 52 -14.02 2.97 3.94
N ILE A 53 -14.80 2.23 3.15
CA ILE A 53 -14.67 0.79 2.96
C ILE A 53 -13.64 0.46 1.86
N PHE A 54 -13.43 1.37 0.91
CA PHE A 54 -12.69 1.09 -0.33
C PHE A 54 -11.49 2.00 -0.60
N MET A 55 -11.25 3.08 0.17
CA MET A 55 -9.96 3.80 0.14
C MET A 55 -9.14 3.46 1.37
N SER A 56 -7.83 3.46 1.20
CA SER A 56 -6.88 3.36 2.30
C SER A 56 -6.84 4.62 3.15
N GLU A 57 -6.19 4.52 4.31
CA GLU A 57 -5.90 5.62 5.22
C GLU A 57 -5.05 6.73 4.58
N ALA A 58 -4.23 6.38 3.58
CA ALA A 58 -3.21 7.28 3.03
C ALA A 58 -3.78 8.56 2.37
N PRO A 59 -4.75 8.52 1.44
CA PRO A 59 -5.36 9.74 0.90
C PRO A 59 -6.05 10.61 1.96
N PHE A 60 -6.70 10.01 2.96
CA PHE A 60 -7.34 10.76 4.04
C PHE A 60 -6.32 11.45 4.95
N ALA A 61 -5.28 10.73 5.34
CA ALA A 61 -4.16 11.26 6.11
C ALA A 61 -3.46 12.40 5.36
N LEU A 62 -3.23 12.23 4.05
CA LEU A 62 -2.64 13.27 3.19
C LEU A 62 -3.50 14.53 3.13
N VAL A 63 -4.80 14.40 2.88
CA VAL A 63 -5.74 15.54 2.84
C VAL A 63 -5.82 16.22 4.20
N PHE A 64 -5.85 15.45 5.29
CA PHE A 64 -5.81 16.02 6.63
C PHE A 64 -4.53 16.83 6.84
N GLY A 65 -3.37 16.27 6.49
CA GLY A 65 -2.07 16.94 6.49
C GLY A 65 -2.07 18.25 5.71
N LEU A 66 -2.65 18.25 4.51
CA LEU A 66 -2.80 19.45 3.68
C LEU A 66 -3.65 20.54 4.37
N LEU A 67 -4.76 20.14 4.99
CA LEU A 67 -5.67 21.06 5.67
C LEU A 67 -5.06 21.69 6.92
N ILE A 68 -4.30 20.94 7.70
CA ILE A 68 -3.61 21.48 8.89
C ILE A 68 -2.28 22.17 8.55
N GLY A 69 -1.78 21.91 7.34
CA GLY A 69 -0.49 22.34 6.82
C GLY A 69 -0.40 23.85 6.58
N PRO A 70 0.77 24.34 6.11
CA PRO A 70 1.02 25.76 5.87
C PRO A 70 0.05 26.41 4.87
N TYR A 71 -0.52 25.63 3.95
CA TYR A 71 -1.48 26.10 2.93
C TYR A 71 -2.95 26.02 3.37
N GLY A 72 -3.23 25.45 4.54
CA GLY A 72 -4.56 25.38 5.13
C GLY A 72 -4.65 26.21 6.40
N LEU A 73 -4.65 25.54 7.56
CA LEU A 73 -4.76 26.19 8.88
C LEU A 73 -3.42 26.74 9.39
N GLY A 74 -2.28 26.34 8.82
CA GLY A 74 -0.95 26.79 9.23
C GLY A 74 -0.50 26.28 10.60
N VAL A 75 -1.14 25.23 11.12
CA VAL A 75 -0.91 24.70 12.47
C VAL A 75 0.31 23.77 12.48
N PHE A 76 0.49 22.97 11.43
CA PHE A 76 1.54 21.96 11.35
C PHE A 76 2.41 22.23 10.11
N ASP A 77 3.60 22.80 10.30
CA ASP A 77 4.53 23.16 9.21
C ASP A 77 5.90 22.49 9.38
N PRO A 78 6.09 21.27 8.83
CA PRO A 78 7.34 20.53 8.91
C PRO A 78 8.55 21.26 8.33
N ARG A 79 8.36 22.00 7.23
CA ARG A 79 9.44 22.77 6.58
C ARG A 79 9.89 23.94 7.44
N GLY A 80 8.95 24.51 8.20
CA GLY A 80 9.20 25.57 9.17
C GLY A 80 9.79 25.11 10.51
N TRP A 81 9.95 23.81 10.76
CA TRP A 81 10.41 23.32 12.07
C TRP A 81 11.90 23.49 12.31
N THR A 82 12.70 23.43 11.25
CA THR A 82 14.15 23.41 11.40
C THR A 82 14.83 24.71 10.98
N THR A 83 14.09 25.74 10.53
CA THR A 83 14.54 26.99 9.88
C THR A 83 15.37 27.98 10.75
N SER A 84 16.48 27.53 11.34
CA SER A 84 17.60 28.42 11.69
C SER A 84 18.45 28.72 10.43
N LYS A 85 19.31 29.74 10.46
CA LYS A 85 19.96 30.29 9.24
C LYS A 85 20.95 29.33 8.52
N ASP A 86 21.32 28.19 9.13
CA ASP A 86 22.09 27.08 8.51
C ASP A 86 21.16 25.87 8.18
N SER A 87 19.89 26.17 7.95
CA SER A 87 18.65 25.38 8.03
C SER A 87 18.26 24.32 7.00
N ALA A 88 18.49 24.57 5.71
CA ALA A 88 17.79 23.80 4.68
C ALA A 88 18.20 22.32 4.68
N LEU A 89 19.45 22.04 5.05
CA LEU A 89 19.97 20.68 5.22
C LEU A 89 19.23 19.90 6.33
N SER A 90 18.82 20.58 7.41
CA SER A 90 18.21 19.92 8.57
C SER A 90 16.72 19.57 8.36
N ALA A 91 15.98 20.33 7.55
CA ALA A 91 14.59 20.03 7.21
C ALA A 91 14.49 18.77 6.34
N ASN A 92 15.40 18.66 5.36
CA ASN A 92 15.53 17.49 4.50
C ASN A 92 15.99 16.28 5.32
N TYR A 93 16.91 16.48 6.27
CA TYR A 93 17.38 15.42 7.15
C TYR A 93 16.27 14.85 8.05
N LEU A 94 15.43 15.70 8.66
CA LEU A 94 14.29 15.22 9.44
C LEU A 94 13.32 14.42 8.58
N THR A 95 13.01 14.93 7.37
CA THR A 95 12.13 14.23 6.43
C THR A 95 12.72 12.90 6.01
N PHE A 96 14.03 12.85 5.72
CA PHE A 96 14.78 11.65 5.39
C PHE A 96 14.65 10.58 6.49
N GLU A 97 14.94 10.92 7.75
CA GLU A 97 14.89 9.93 8.84
C GLU A 97 13.45 9.48 9.17
N LEU A 98 12.46 10.38 9.05
CA LEU A 98 11.06 10.01 9.26
C LEU A 98 10.53 9.06 8.18
N THR A 99 10.83 9.34 6.91
CA THR A 99 10.42 8.44 5.81
C THR A 99 11.20 7.13 5.85
N ARG A 100 12.48 7.15 6.24
CA ARG A 100 13.31 5.96 6.48
C ARG A 100 12.68 5.02 7.50
N LEU A 101 12.23 5.54 8.63
CA LEU A 101 11.58 4.74 9.67
C LEU A 101 10.24 4.17 9.18
N ALA A 102 9.40 4.99 8.57
CA ALA A 102 8.11 4.55 8.04
C ALA A 102 8.27 3.43 7.01
N LEU A 103 9.19 3.60 6.06
CA LEU A 103 9.52 2.58 5.06
C LEU A 103 10.11 1.34 5.71
N GLY A 104 11.09 1.48 6.59
CA GLY A 104 11.70 0.34 7.27
C GLY A 104 10.70 -0.56 8.00
N PHE A 105 9.73 0.04 8.71
CA PHE A 105 8.64 -0.71 9.35
C PHE A 105 7.70 -1.37 8.34
N GLY A 106 7.28 -0.66 7.28
CA GLY A 106 6.40 -1.22 6.25
C GLY A 106 7.07 -2.35 5.46
N LEU A 107 8.33 -2.19 5.09
CA LEU A 107 9.12 -3.18 4.37
C LEU A 107 9.35 -4.44 5.20
N PHE A 108 9.69 -4.28 6.49
CA PHE A 108 9.80 -5.40 7.41
C PHE A 108 8.45 -6.12 7.58
N ALA A 109 7.34 -5.38 7.66
CA ALA A 109 5.98 -5.93 7.75
C ALA A 109 5.68 -6.87 6.59
N ILE A 110 5.87 -6.36 5.37
CA ILE A 110 5.64 -7.13 4.16
C ILE A 110 6.49 -8.39 4.18
N GLY A 111 7.79 -8.29 4.53
CA GLY A 111 8.66 -9.46 4.63
C GLY A 111 8.13 -10.54 5.59
N VAL A 112 7.60 -10.13 6.75
CA VAL A 112 7.01 -11.05 7.73
C VAL A 112 5.68 -11.65 7.25
N GLU A 113 4.84 -10.86 6.58
CA GLU A 113 3.52 -11.30 6.12
C GLU A 113 3.57 -12.24 4.90
N LEU A 114 4.66 -12.19 4.13
CA LEU A 114 4.83 -13.09 2.99
C LEU A 114 4.77 -14.57 3.41
N PRO A 115 4.17 -15.44 2.58
CA PRO A 115 4.15 -16.87 2.84
C PRO A 115 5.54 -17.47 2.95
N LYS A 116 5.60 -18.66 3.56
CA LYS A 116 6.80 -19.48 3.63
C LYS A 116 7.48 -19.60 2.26
N THR A 117 8.79 -19.37 2.23
CA THR A 117 9.66 -19.48 1.03
C THR A 117 9.23 -18.67 -0.20
N TYR A 118 8.31 -17.70 -0.05
CA TYR A 118 7.69 -16.99 -1.17
C TYR A 118 8.69 -16.36 -2.14
N LEU A 119 9.71 -15.65 -1.63
CA LEU A 119 10.71 -14.99 -2.47
C LEU A 119 11.48 -15.95 -3.37
N ARG A 120 11.77 -17.16 -2.88
CA ARG A 120 12.44 -18.19 -3.68
C ARG A 120 11.51 -18.75 -4.74
N ASP A 121 10.28 -19.05 -4.34
CA ASP A 121 9.32 -19.74 -5.18
C ASP A 121 8.83 -18.84 -6.34
N HIS A 122 8.85 -17.51 -6.15
CA HIS A 122 8.48 -16.49 -7.14
C HIS A 122 9.67 -15.67 -7.69
N ALA A 123 10.91 -16.15 -7.48
CA ALA A 123 12.13 -15.39 -7.82
C ALA A 123 12.20 -14.95 -9.28
N ARG A 124 11.70 -15.76 -10.22
CA ARG A 124 11.70 -15.43 -11.66
C ARG A 124 10.90 -14.17 -11.96
N SER A 125 9.63 -14.15 -11.53
CA SER A 125 8.73 -13.01 -11.78
C SER A 125 9.17 -11.78 -11.00
N LEU A 126 9.57 -11.96 -9.73
CA LEU A 126 10.12 -10.87 -8.92
C LEU A 126 11.36 -10.25 -9.57
N THR A 127 12.32 -11.06 -10.02
CA THR A 127 13.53 -10.56 -10.71
C THR A 127 13.16 -9.81 -11.99
N ALA A 128 12.17 -10.29 -12.75
CA ALA A 128 11.69 -9.61 -13.95
C ALA A 128 11.03 -8.26 -13.64
N LEU A 129 10.31 -8.11 -12.53
CA LEU A 129 9.73 -6.82 -12.15
C LEU A 129 10.79 -5.88 -11.57
N VAL A 130 11.64 -6.38 -10.67
CA VAL A 130 12.59 -5.56 -9.92
C VAL A 130 13.78 -5.14 -10.77
N VAL A 131 14.20 -5.93 -11.77
CA VAL A 131 15.37 -5.60 -12.60
C VAL A 131 14.96 -4.91 -13.91
N PRO A 132 14.44 -5.60 -14.94
CA PRO A 132 14.18 -4.94 -16.22
C PRO A 132 13.03 -3.91 -16.19
N VAL A 133 11.95 -4.12 -15.43
CA VAL A 133 10.87 -3.08 -15.36
C VAL A 133 11.38 -1.82 -14.67
N MET A 134 12.12 -1.92 -13.56
CA MET A 134 12.72 -0.75 -12.93
C MET A 134 13.73 -0.05 -13.85
N VAL A 135 14.62 -0.80 -14.51
CA VAL A 135 15.61 -0.21 -15.45
C VAL A 135 14.91 0.53 -16.58
N TRP A 136 13.89 -0.07 -17.20
CA TRP A 136 13.13 0.59 -18.26
C TRP A 136 12.35 1.79 -17.74
N GLY A 137 11.66 1.67 -16.60
CA GLY A 137 10.93 2.77 -15.97
C GLY A 137 11.84 3.95 -15.63
N TRP A 138 13.06 3.68 -15.17
CA TRP A 138 14.08 4.69 -14.88
C TRP A 138 14.53 5.44 -16.14
N PHE A 139 14.85 4.74 -17.22
CA PHE A 139 15.23 5.40 -18.47
C PHE A 139 14.07 6.15 -19.13
N ILE A 140 12.87 5.57 -19.13
CA ILE A 140 11.66 6.19 -19.69
C ILE A 140 11.34 7.48 -18.94
N SER A 141 11.32 7.44 -17.60
CA SER A 141 10.99 8.63 -16.81
C SER A 141 12.06 9.71 -16.96
N ALA A 142 13.34 9.34 -17.04
CA ALA A 142 14.41 10.29 -17.33
C ALA A 142 14.27 10.93 -18.72
N ALA A 143 13.91 10.14 -19.74
CA ALA A 143 13.66 10.66 -21.08
C ALA A 143 12.48 11.65 -21.10
N LEU A 144 11.38 11.33 -20.41
CA LEU A 144 10.22 12.22 -20.27
C LEU A 144 10.57 13.52 -19.56
N ILE A 145 11.30 13.44 -18.43
CA ILE A 145 11.73 14.62 -17.67
C ILE A 145 12.65 15.49 -18.54
N CYS A 146 13.65 14.91 -19.19
CA CYS A 146 14.59 15.64 -20.05
C CYS A 146 13.88 16.29 -21.26
N TRP A 147 12.85 15.63 -21.80
CA TRP A 147 12.06 16.15 -22.92
C TRP A 147 11.16 17.33 -22.50
N ILE A 148 10.53 17.25 -21.33
CA ILE A 148 9.59 18.28 -20.84
C ILE A 148 10.33 19.48 -20.21
N PHE A 149 11.49 19.25 -19.58
CA PHE A 149 12.32 20.26 -18.93
C PHE A 149 13.70 20.37 -19.60
N PRO A 150 13.83 21.12 -20.71
CA PRO A 150 15.09 21.24 -21.45
C PRO A 150 16.26 21.83 -20.66
N ALA A 151 15.98 22.48 -19.52
CA ALA A 151 17.00 23.01 -18.62
C ALA A 151 17.80 21.91 -17.88
N LEU A 152 17.20 20.72 -17.75
CA LEU A 152 17.77 19.56 -17.09
C LEU A 152 18.46 18.66 -18.13
N SER A 153 19.73 18.34 -17.88
CA SER A 153 20.44 17.33 -18.67
C SER A 153 19.82 15.95 -18.46
N PHE A 154 20.05 15.02 -19.39
CA PHE A 154 19.59 13.65 -19.24
C PHE A 154 20.09 13.00 -17.94
N THR A 155 21.31 13.31 -17.51
CA THR A 155 21.86 12.83 -16.23
C THR A 155 21.11 13.41 -15.03
N SER A 156 20.79 14.70 -15.05
CA SER A 156 19.96 15.33 -14.02
C SER A 156 18.57 14.67 -13.96
N ALA A 157 18.01 14.36 -15.12
CA ALA A 157 16.76 13.63 -15.24
C ALA A 157 16.85 12.18 -14.74
N LEU A 158 17.99 11.50 -14.89
CA LEU A 158 18.23 10.18 -14.29
C LEU A 158 18.22 10.23 -12.75
N VAL A 159 18.77 11.28 -12.14
CA VAL A 159 18.71 11.46 -10.68
C VAL A 159 17.24 11.61 -10.23
N ILE A 160 16.47 12.52 -10.85
CA ILE A 160 15.05 12.70 -10.49
C ILE A 160 14.26 11.41 -10.76
N SER A 161 14.52 10.76 -11.89
CA SER A 161 13.89 9.51 -12.28
C SER A 161 14.15 8.40 -11.27
N SER A 162 15.33 8.32 -10.66
CA SER A 162 15.62 7.31 -9.63
C SER A 162 14.68 7.41 -8.41
N CYS A 163 14.18 8.62 -8.11
CA CYS A 163 13.16 8.83 -7.09
C CYS A 163 11.79 8.30 -7.53
N LEU A 164 11.49 8.35 -8.84
CA LEU A 164 10.21 7.96 -9.42
C LEU A 164 10.18 6.51 -9.91
N THR A 165 11.30 5.79 -9.92
CA THR A 165 11.35 4.39 -10.32
C THR A 165 10.71 3.44 -9.30
N PRO A 166 11.03 3.51 -7.99
CA PRO A 166 10.47 2.56 -7.03
C PRO A 166 8.96 2.74 -6.87
N THR A 167 8.30 1.66 -6.47
CA THR A 167 6.86 1.60 -6.25
C THR A 167 6.59 1.48 -4.78
N ASP A 168 5.61 2.24 -4.29
CA ASP A 168 5.41 2.41 -2.86
C ASP A 168 4.64 1.23 -2.26
N PRO A 169 5.23 0.49 -1.31
CA PRO A 169 4.63 -0.68 -0.70
C PRO A 169 3.38 -0.34 0.11
N VAL A 170 3.35 0.84 0.73
CA VAL A 170 2.24 1.27 1.57
C VAL A 170 1.01 1.56 0.72
N LEU A 171 1.16 2.36 -0.34
CA LEU A 171 0.11 2.64 -1.30
C LEU A 171 -0.27 1.39 -2.10
N ALA A 172 0.69 0.50 -2.41
CA ALA A 172 0.40 -0.77 -3.05
C ALA A 172 -0.42 -1.68 -2.13
N ASN A 173 -0.06 -1.78 -0.85
CA ASN A 173 -0.80 -2.57 0.14
C ASN A 173 -2.22 -2.01 0.32
N ALA A 174 -2.36 -0.69 0.41
CA ALA A 174 -3.66 0.01 0.39
C ALA A 174 -4.58 -0.36 -0.79
N ILE A 175 -4.00 -0.76 -1.92
CA ILE A 175 -4.72 -1.11 -3.15
C ILE A 175 -4.97 -2.61 -3.25
N VAL A 176 -4.05 -3.36 -2.69
CA VAL A 176 -4.02 -4.82 -2.69
C VAL A 176 -4.81 -5.39 -1.51
N SER A 177 -5.02 -4.59 -0.47
CA SER A 177 -5.71 -4.95 0.76
C SER A 177 -7.05 -4.24 0.87
N GLY A 178 -7.93 -4.79 1.70
CA GLY A 178 -9.31 -4.33 1.84
C GLY A 178 -10.31 -5.15 1.01
N ARG A 179 -11.59 -5.01 1.37
CA ARG A 179 -12.65 -5.93 0.94
C ARG A 179 -12.81 -6.05 -0.57
N TRP A 180 -12.62 -4.95 -1.31
CA TRP A 180 -12.74 -5.01 -2.78
C TRP A 180 -11.58 -5.77 -3.40
N ALA A 181 -10.35 -5.48 -2.97
CA ALA A 181 -9.16 -6.12 -3.50
C ALA A 181 -9.16 -7.62 -3.20
N GLU A 182 -9.59 -8.03 -2.01
CA GLU A 182 -9.74 -9.45 -1.65
C GLU A 182 -10.76 -10.19 -2.51
N GLN A 183 -11.83 -9.52 -2.95
CA GLN A 183 -12.89 -10.11 -3.77
C GLN A 183 -12.59 -10.09 -5.27
N ASN A 184 -11.81 -9.11 -5.75
CA ASN A 184 -11.65 -8.85 -7.18
C ASN A 184 -10.22 -9.05 -7.70
N VAL A 185 -9.21 -9.14 -6.83
CA VAL A 185 -7.80 -9.29 -7.20
C VAL A 185 -7.26 -10.63 -6.68
N PRO A 186 -6.72 -11.50 -7.58
CA PRO A 186 -6.16 -12.78 -7.18
C PRO A 186 -5.07 -12.67 -6.11
N LYS A 187 -5.11 -13.54 -5.08
CA LYS A 187 -4.18 -13.50 -3.94
C LYS A 187 -2.70 -13.58 -4.36
N ASN A 188 -2.38 -14.34 -5.40
CA ASN A 188 -1.03 -14.43 -5.96
C ASN A 188 -0.55 -13.07 -6.48
N LEU A 189 -1.40 -12.33 -7.21
CA LEU A 189 -1.06 -11.01 -7.75
C LEU A 189 -0.85 -9.98 -6.64
N ARG A 190 -1.70 -10.07 -5.63
CA ARG A 190 -1.63 -9.25 -4.41
C ARG A 190 -0.28 -9.41 -3.70
N LEU A 191 0.11 -10.64 -3.38
CA LEU A 191 1.38 -10.94 -2.72
C LEU A 191 2.59 -10.57 -3.61
N LEU A 192 2.47 -10.74 -4.92
CA LEU A 192 3.53 -10.40 -5.86
C LEU A 192 3.80 -8.90 -5.88
N LEU A 193 2.74 -8.08 -5.96
CA LEU A 193 2.86 -6.61 -5.97
C LEU A 193 3.39 -6.05 -4.63
N ALA A 194 3.00 -6.67 -3.51
CA ALA A 194 3.54 -6.32 -2.20
C ALA A 194 5.04 -6.65 -2.10
N ALA A 195 5.44 -7.87 -2.45
CA ALA A 195 6.84 -8.30 -2.46
C ALA A 195 7.71 -7.47 -3.42
N GLU A 196 7.17 -7.15 -4.60
CA GLU A 196 7.82 -6.30 -5.59
C GLU A 196 8.05 -4.90 -5.07
N SER A 197 7.01 -4.24 -4.55
CA SER A 197 7.14 -2.88 -4.03
C SER A 197 8.12 -2.81 -2.86
N ALA A 198 8.16 -3.85 -2.01
CA ALA A 198 9.14 -3.91 -0.94
C ALA A 198 10.59 -4.09 -1.43
N ALA A 199 10.80 -4.92 -2.45
CA ALA A 199 12.12 -5.10 -3.07
C ALA A 199 12.57 -3.84 -3.84
N ASN A 200 11.64 -3.15 -4.50
CA ASN A 200 11.91 -1.96 -5.31
C ASN A 200 12.46 -0.79 -4.47
N ASP A 201 11.88 -0.55 -3.28
CA ASP A 201 12.31 0.56 -2.41
C ASP A 201 13.75 0.40 -1.93
N GLY A 202 14.18 -0.82 -1.57
CA GLY A 202 15.60 -1.09 -1.28
C GLY A 202 16.48 -0.90 -2.52
N LEU A 203 16.07 -1.47 -3.65
CA LEU A 203 16.87 -1.43 -4.88
C LEU A 203 16.87 -0.08 -5.62
N ALA A 204 16.25 0.95 -5.07
CA ALA A 204 16.33 2.32 -5.58
C ALA A 204 17.74 2.95 -5.43
N TYR A 205 18.50 2.55 -4.40
CA TYR A 205 19.85 3.05 -4.11
C TYR A 205 20.80 2.94 -5.31
N PRO A 206 20.94 1.77 -5.98
CA PRO A 206 21.68 1.63 -7.21
C PRO A 206 21.40 2.70 -8.26
N PHE A 207 20.12 2.94 -8.57
CA PHE A 207 19.72 3.89 -9.60
C PHE A 207 20.11 5.31 -9.22
N LEU A 208 19.91 5.70 -7.97
CA LEU A 208 20.26 7.02 -7.47
C LEU A 208 21.78 7.23 -7.52
N TYR A 209 22.56 6.35 -6.89
CA TYR A 209 24.01 6.53 -6.75
C TYR A 209 24.73 6.47 -8.10
N ILE A 210 24.28 5.62 -9.03
CA ILE A 210 24.80 5.63 -10.41
C ILE A 210 24.52 6.99 -11.07
N SER A 211 23.29 7.51 -10.96
CA SER A 211 22.91 8.81 -11.52
C SER A 211 23.75 9.95 -10.96
N LEU A 212 23.88 10.00 -9.63
CA LEU A 212 24.67 11.01 -8.92
C LEU A 212 26.14 10.93 -9.35
N LYS A 213 26.70 9.73 -9.43
CA LYS A 213 28.11 9.56 -9.82
C LYS A 213 28.38 10.05 -11.23
N ILE A 214 27.48 9.76 -12.17
CA ILE A 214 27.60 10.27 -13.56
C ILE A 214 27.47 11.79 -13.57
N LEU A 215 26.59 12.37 -12.75
CA LEU A 215 26.37 13.82 -12.67
C LEU A 215 27.60 14.56 -12.10
N THR A 216 28.20 14.05 -11.03
CA THR A 216 29.27 14.75 -10.30
C THR A 216 30.67 14.44 -10.84
N ASN A 217 30.91 13.23 -11.35
CA ASN A 217 32.25 12.77 -11.75
C ASN A 217 32.38 12.50 -13.25
N GLY A 218 31.33 12.72 -14.04
CA GLY A 218 31.31 12.53 -15.49
C GLY A 218 31.20 11.06 -15.93
N THR A 219 31.34 10.83 -17.25
CA THR A 219 30.98 9.57 -17.92
C THR A 219 32.15 8.57 -18.09
N GLN A 220 33.17 8.60 -17.23
CA GLN A 220 34.32 7.69 -17.38
C GLN A 220 33.92 6.22 -17.08
N PRO A 221 33.83 5.33 -18.09
CA PRO A 221 33.17 4.03 -17.92
C PRO A 221 33.83 3.15 -16.87
N LEU A 222 35.17 3.11 -16.85
CA LEU A 222 35.93 2.28 -15.91
C LEU A 222 35.71 2.71 -14.44
N LYS A 223 35.58 4.02 -14.19
CA LYS A 223 35.31 4.55 -12.84
C LYS A 223 33.88 4.28 -12.41
N ILE A 224 32.93 4.32 -13.35
CA ILE A 224 31.52 4.01 -13.10
C ILE A 224 31.36 2.52 -12.79
N VAL A 225 31.94 1.63 -13.59
CA VAL A 225 31.88 0.17 -13.35
C VAL A 225 32.51 -0.17 -12.01
N LYS A 226 33.69 0.40 -11.71
CA LYS A 226 34.34 0.20 -10.41
C LYS A 226 33.46 0.69 -9.25
N PHE A 227 32.84 1.85 -9.37
CA PHE A 227 31.92 2.38 -8.36
C PHE A 227 30.67 1.51 -8.18
N ILE A 228 30.08 1.01 -9.27
CA ILE A 228 28.94 0.08 -9.22
C ILE A 228 29.33 -1.17 -8.41
N TRP A 229 30.49 -1.74 -8.71
CA TRP A 229 30.96 -2.94 -8.01
C TRP A 229 31.30 -2.67 -6.54
N ASP A 230 32.12 -1.65 -6.28
CA ASP A 230 32.68 -1.39 -4.96
C ASP A 230 31.67 -0.78 -3.97
N SER A 231 30.68 -0.03 -4.47
CA SER A 231 29.73 0.71 -3.61
C SER A 231 28.31 0.18 -3.72
N VAL A 232 27.77 0.03 -4.93
CA VAL A 232 26.36 -0.33 -5.12
C VAL A 232 26.11 -1.81 -4.84
N VAL A 233 26.90 -2.70 -5.45
CA VAL A 233 26.78 -4.15 -5.21
C VAL A 233 27.11 -4.47 -3.76
N TYR A 234 28.14 -3.83 -3.19
CA TYR A 234 28.48 -3.98 -1.79
C TYR A 234 27.31 -3.60 -0.86
N GLN A 235 26.70 -2.42 -1.04
CA GLN A 235 25.59 -1.95 -0.22
C GLN A 235 24.39 -2.90 -0.24
N VAL A 236 23.95 -3.29 -1.45
CA VAL A 236 22.80 -4.19 -1.66
C VAL A 236 23.09 -5.57 -1.08
N LEU A 237 24.24 -6.16 -1.42
CA LEU A 237 24.60 -7.50 -0.96
C LEU A 237 24.78 -7.53 0.56
N LEU A 238 25.44 -6.52 1.13
CA LEU A 238 25.62 -6.40 2.57
C LEU A 238 24.28 -6.26 3.29
N GLY A 239 23.38 -5.41 2.78
CA GLY A 239 22.04 -5.24 3.33
C GLY A 239 21.25 -6.55 3.35
N VAL A 240 21.20 -7.27 2.20
CA VAL A 240 20.53 -8.57 2.12
C VAL A 240 21.15 -9.60 3.05
N VAL A 241 22.48 -9.73 3.07
CA VAL A 241 23.18 -10.73 3.89
C VAL A 241 23.00 -10.44 5.37
N LEU A 242 23.21 -9.19 5.81
CA LEU A 242 23.11 -8.80 7.20
C LEU A 242 21.66 -8.87 7.69
N GLY A 243 20.70 -8.37 6.90
CA GLY A 243 19.27 -8.47 7.20
C GLY A 243 18.82 -9.93 7.33
N THR A 244 19.15 -10.76 6.35
CA THR A 244 18.84 -12.21 6.38
C THR A 244 19.47 -12.88 7.60
N PHE A 245 20.73 -12.55 7.92
CA PHE A 245 21.42 -13.09 9.09
C PHE A 245 20.72 -12.69 10.40
N LEU A 246 20.38 -11.40 10.56
CA LEU A 246 19.68 -10.90 11.75
C LEU A 246 18.30 -11.55 11.91
N GLY A 247 17.51 -11.64 10.83
CA GLY A 247 16.20 -12.29 10.85
C GLY A 247 16.29 -13.80 11.13
N TRP A 248 17.26 -14.48 10.53
CA TRP A 248 17.52 -15.90 10.80
C TRP A 248 17.95 -16.15 12.25
N LEU A 249 18.89 -15.35 12.77
CA LEU A 249 19.36 -15.45 14.14
C LEU A 249 18.22 -15.17 15.12
N PHE A 250 17.44 -14.12 14.88
CA PHE A 250 16.28 -13.78 15.68
C PHE A 250 15.28 -14.94 15.73
N ARG A 251 14.96 -15.53 14.58
CA ARG A 251 14.06 -16.69 14.49
C ARG A 251 14.55 -17.87 15.32
N LEU A 252 15.86 -18.16 15.31
CA LEU A 252 16.44 -19.22 16.12
C LEU A 252 16.33 -18.92 17.63
N LEU A 253 16.67 -17.70 18.04
CA LEU A 253 16.59 -17.27 19.43
C LEU A 253 15.15 -17.27 19.94
N LEU A 254 14.21 -16.81 19.11
CA LEU A 254 12.79 -16.80 19.42
C LEU A 254 12.27 -18.22 19.68
N ARG A 255 12.62 -19.19 18.81
CA ARG A 255 12.26 -20.59 19.02
C ARG A 255 12.84 -21.20 20.29
N GLN A 256 14.07 -20.84 20.64
CA GLN A 256 14.69 -21.29 21.88
C GLN A 256 14.06 -20.64 23.12
N ALA A 257 13.62 -19.38 23.02
CA ALA A 257 12.90 -18.71 24.08
C ALA A 257 11.51 -19.32 24.28
N GLU A 258 10.80 -19.60 23.18
CA GLU A 258 9.50 -20.28 23.20
C GLU A 258 9.58 -21.67 23.83
N SER A 259 10.56 -22.50 23.45
CA SER A 259 10.69 -23.86 23.98
C SER A 259 10.98 -23.87 25.49
N LYS A 260 11.50 -22.76 26.02
CA LYS A 260 11.76 -22.55 27.45
C LYS A 260 10.67 -21.75 28.16
N ASN A 261 9.54 -21.44 27.49
CA ASN A 261 8.48 -20.57 27.99
C ASN A 261 8.98 -19.21 28.53
N LEU A 262 9.95 -18.60 27.84
CA LEU A 262 10.54 -17.31 28.21
C LEU A 262 9.87 -16.10 27.54
N ILE A 263 8.93 -16.33 26.62
CA ILE A 263 8.30 -15.26 25.84
C ILE A 263 6.78 -15.39 25.83
N ASP A 264 6.12 -14.29 26.18
CA ASP A 264 4.66 -14.13 26.08
C ASP A 264 4.25 -13.51 24.75
N ARG A 265 2.98 -13.73 24.35
CA ARG A 265 2.43 -13.20 23.08
C ARG A 265 2.59 -11.67 22.92
N SER A 266 2.42 -10.90 24.00
CA SER A 266 2.60 -9.44 23.98
C SER A 266 4.04 -9.01 23.65
N SER A 267 5.03 -9.86 23.93
CA SER A 267 6.44 -9.58 23.65
C SER A 267 6.80 -9.74 22.18
N TYR A 268 6.00 -10.45 21.38
CA TYR A 268 6.22 -10.57 19.93
C TYR A 268 6.14 -9.22 19.23
N ILE A 269 5.25 -8.33 19.67
CA ILE A 269 5.08 -6.98 19.11
C ILE A 269 6.31 -6.13 19.40
N GLY A 270 6.78 -6.13 20.66
CA GLY A 270 7.99 -5.41 21.05
C GLY A 270 9.21 -5.89 20.27
N GLN A 271 9.32 -7.20 20.04
CA GLN A 271 10.42 -7.78 19.27
C GLN A 271 10.33 -7.50 17.78
N TYR A 272 9.11 -7.49 17.21
CA TYR A 272 8.87 -7.06 15.83
C TYR A 272 9.45 -5.65 15.61
N LEU A 273 9.06 -4.68 16.46
CA LEU A 273 9.55 -3.31 16.35
C LEU A 273 11.06 -3.22 16.57
N SER A 274 11.56 -3.94 17.58
CA SER A 274 12.98 -3.92 17.94
C SER A 274 13.86 -4.51 16.84
N LEU A 275 13.42 -5.59 16.18
CA LEU A 275 14.19 -6.20 15.11
C LEU A 275 14.21 -5.32 13.86
N THR A 276 13.11 -4.65 13.52
CA THR A 276 13.12 -3.64 12.46
C THR A 276 14.17 -2.58 12.75
N LEU A 277 14.13 -1.95 13.93
CA LEU A 277 15.10 -0.90 14.30
C LEU A 277 16.54 -1.42 14.33
N LEU A 278 16.75 -2.64 14.82
CA LEU A 278 18.07 -3.28 14.82
C LEU A 278 18.57 -3.51 13.40
N SER A 279 17.73 -4.01 12.50
CA SER A 279 18.10 -4.26 11.10
C SER A 279 18.45 -2.98 10.35
N LEU A 280 17.66 -1.91 10.55
CA LEU A 280 17.92 -0.59 9.99
C LEU A 280 19.24 -0.02 10.53
N GLY A 281 19.38 0.05 11.85
CA GLY A 281 20.53 0.67 12.51
C GLY A 281 21.83 -0.09 12.27
N ALA A 282 21.84 -1.42 12.47
CA ALA A 282 23.04 -2.23 12.30
C ALA A 282 23.56 -2.18 10.86
N THR A 283 22.65 -2.18 9.87
CA THR A 283 23.03 -2.10 8.46
C THR A 283 23.51 -0.70 8.08
N ALA A 284 22.85 0.35 8.57
CA ALA A 284 23.29 1.73 8.38
C ALA A 284 24.70 1.97 8.92
N LEU A 285 25.05 1.38 10.07
CA LEU A 285 26.38 1.53 10.70
C LEU A 285 27.52 0.96 9.86
N VAL A 286 27.26 -0.08 9.08
CA VAL A 286 28.24 -0.69 8.16
C VAL A 286 28.12 -0.14 6.74
N GLY A 287 27.26 0.86 6.53
CA GLY A 287 27.04 1.50 5.24
C GLY A 287 26.38 0.59 4.20
N GLY A 288 25.53 -0.34 4.63
CA GLY A 288 24.71 -1.18 3.74
C GLY A 288 23.33 -0.57 3.46
N ASP A 289 22.61 -1.17 2.52
CA ASP A 289 21.20 -0.83 2.25
C ASP A 289 20.31 -1.35 3.38
N ASP A 290 19.89 -0.43 4.22
CA ASP A 290 19.14 -0.69 5.44
C ASP A 290 17.66 -0.97 5.20
N LEU A 291 17.04 -0.36 4.17
CA LEU A 291 15.66 -0.67 3.78
C LEU A 291 15.55 -2.11 3.25
N LEU A 292 16.49 -2.51 2.39
CA LEU A 292 16.55 -3.88 1.88
C LEU A 292 16.92 -4.88 2.98
N ALA A 293 17.75 -4.48 3.95
CA ALA A 293 18.04 -5.31 5.12
C ALA A 293 16.82 -5.54 6.00
N ALA A 294 15.97 -4.52 6.20
CA ALA A 294 14.72 -4.67 6.95
C ALA A 294 13.76 -5.65 6.24
N PHE A 295 13.59 -5.53 4.92
CA PHE A 295 12.80 -6.47 4.13
C PHE A 295 13.37 -7.90 4.17
N ALA A 296 14.69 -8.06 4.04
CA ALA A 296 15.37 -9.35 4.10
C ALA A 296 15.27 -9.98 5.51
N ALA A 297 15.35 -9.18 6.56
CA ALA A 297 15.16 -9.63 7.94
C ALA A 297 13.74 -10.15 8.16
N GLY A 298 12.72 -9.39 7.77
CA GLY A 298 11.32 -9.82 7.86
C GLY A 298 11.07 -11.13 7.09
N SER A 299 11.59 -11.20 5.87
CA SER A 299 11.49 -12.40 5.01
C SER A 299 12.20 -13.63 5.60
N ALA A 300 13.32 -13.43 6.30
CA ALA A 300 14.06 -14.50 6.97
C ALA A 300 13.32 -15.02 8.21
N VAL A 301 12.60 -14.13 8.92
CA VAL A 301 11.74 -14.49 10.05
C VAL A 301 10.57 -15.36 9.61
N SER A 302 9.89 -14.99 8.52
CA SER A 302 8.73 -15.74 7.97
C SER A 302 9.10 -17.00 7.18
N TRP A 303 10.39 -17.22 6.91
CA TRP A 303 10.87 -18.25 5.99
C TRP A 303 10.44 -19.70 6.29
N ASP A 304 10.10 -20.02 7.53
CA ASP A 304 9.62 -21.36 7.92
C ASP A 304 8.12 -21.44 8.21
N GLY A 305 7.41 -20.31 8.19
CA GLY A 305 5.98 -20.16 8.48
C GLY A 305 5.62 -20.15 9.97
N HIS A 306 6.57 -20.44 10.87
CA HIS A 306 6.28 -20.57 12.31
C HIS A 306 5.91 -19.25 12.95
N PHE A 307 6.59 -18.17 12.55
CA PHE A 307 6.26 -16.83 13.02
C PHE A 307 4.85 -16.45 12.57
N ASN A 308 4.50 -16.69 11.31
CA ASN A 308 3.19 -16.38 10.72
C ASN A 308 2.07 -17.15 11.43
N GLU A 309 2.23 -18.45 11.68
CA GLU A 309 1.28 -19.30 12.42
C GLU A 309 1.02 -18.82 13.84
N LYS A 310 2.04 -18.34 14.55
CA LYS A 310 1.88 -17.82 15.91
C LYS A 310 1.48 -16.35 15.95
N SER A 311 1.78 -15.60 14.91
CA SER A 311 1.29 -14.24 14.69
C SER A 311 -0.07 -14.22 13.99
N HIS A 312 -0.76 -15.35 13.77
CA HIS A 312 -2.06 -15.39 13.06
C HIS A 312 -3.22 -14.68 13.82
N GLU A 313 -2.97 -14.13 15.01
CA GLU A 313 -3.81 -13.13 15.73
C GLU A 313 -3.29 -11.67 15.57
N SER A 314 -2.47 -11.38 14.55
CA SER A 314 -1.72 -10.10 14.40
C SER A 314 -2.53 -8.93 13.85
N GLU A 315 -3.70 -8.65 14.44
CA GLU A 315 -4.30 -7.31 14.36
C GLU A 315 -3.25 -6.23 14.68
N PHE A 316 -2.27 -6.53 15.53
CA PHE A 316 -1.23 -5.61 15.96
C PHE A 316 -0.15 -5.23 14.93
N SER A 317 0.33 -6.14 14.06
CA SER A 317 1.32 -5.77 13.04
C SER A 317 0.70 -4.80 12.03
N SER A 318 -0.55 -5.09 11.64
CA SER A 318 -1.36 -4.21 10.80
C SER A 318 -1.65 -2.87 11.48
N ILE A 319 -1.94 -2.85 12.80
CA ILE A 319 -2.14 -1.58 13.55
C ILE A 319 -0.88 -0.71 13.52
N ILE A 320 0.30 -1.29 13.70
CA ILE A 320 1.57 -0.54 13.67
C ILE A 320 1.82 0.04 12.27
N GLU A 321 1.57 -0.74 11.22
CA GLU A 321 1.68 -0.27 9.84
C GLU A 321 0.74 0.92 9.58
N VAL A 322 -0.55 0.76 9.88
CA VAL A 322 -1.57 1.83 9.75
C VAL A 322 -1.17 3.08 10.54
N PHE A 323 -0.61 2.91 11.75
CA PHE A 323 -0.11 4.01 12.56
C PHE A 323 1.00 4.79 11.83
N PHE A 324 2.05 4.10 11.38
CA PHE A 324 3.17 4.74 10.69
C PHE A 324 2.75 5.34 9.36
N ASN A 325 1.86 4.69 8.61
CA ASN A 325 1.28 5.19 7.36
C ASN A 325 0.52 6.50 7.61
N CYS A 326 -0.40 6.51 8.57
CA CYS A 326 -1.16 7.71 8.94
C CYS A 326 -0.23 8.86 9.32
N VAL A 327 0.73 8.60 10.20
CA VAL A 327 1.71 9.60 10.64
C VAL A 327 2.50 10.15 9.45
N CYS A 328 2.99 9.26 8.59
CA CYS A 328 3.79 9.62 7.42
C CYS A 328 2.99 10.44 6.41
N PHE A 329 1.76 10.04 6.07
CA PHE A 329 0.96 10.78 5.08
C PHE A 329 0.40 12.10 5.61
N VAL A 330 0.07 12.21 6.91
CA VAL A 330 -0.23 13.51 7.53
C VAL A 330 0.99 14.42 7.44
N TYR A 331 2.18 13.90 7.74
CA TYR A 331 3.43 14.65 7.63
C TYR A 331 3.69 15.10 6.17
N ILE A 332 3.61 14.17 5.21
CA ILE A 332 3.81 14.44 3.79
C ILE A 332 2.82 15.49 3.29
N GLY A 333 1.54 15.39 3.65
CA GLY A 333 0.50 16.32 3.23
C GLY A 333 0.80 17.77 3.64
N ALA A 334 1.32 17.94 4.86
CA ALA A 334 1.76 19.25 5.35
C ALA A 334 3.14 19.68 4.81
N TRP A 335 3.98 18.72 4.39
CA TRP A 335 5.31 18.96 3.85
C TRP A 335 5.32 19.35 2.36
N LEU A 336 4.25 19.14 1.60
CA LEU A 336 4.19 19.43 0.16
C LEU A 336 4.50 20.91 -0.17
N PRO A 337 5.46 21.22 -1.07
CA PRO A 337 5.88 22.59 -1.36
C PRO A 337 5.05 23.28 -2.45
N PHE A 338 3.78 23.59 -2.18
CA PHE A 338 2.92 24.24 -3.20
C PHE A 338 3.47 25.60 -3.66
N ASP A 339 4.20 26.34 -2.83
CA ASP A 339 4.85 27.60 -3.24
C ASP A 339 5.92 27.38 -4.30
N ALA A 340 6.62 26.23 -4.25
CA ALA A 340 7.60 25.83 -5.25
C ALA A 340 6.95 25.28 -6.53
N LEU A 341 5.63 25.10 -6.52
CA LEU A 341 4.83 24.75 -7.69
C LEU A 341 4.10 25.97 -8.27
N ALA A 342 3.73 26.92 -7.41
CA ALA A 342 2.94 28.10 -7.72
C ALA A 342 3.78 29.31 -8.18
N ARG A 343 5.00 29.45 -7.66
CA ARG A 343 5.99 30.35 -8.25
C ARG A 343 6.72 29.54 -9.31
N GLU A 344 6.98 30.12 -10.48
CA GLU A 344 8.00 29.60 -11.39
C GLU A 344 9.30 29.52 -10.56
N VAL A 345 9.62 28.33 -10.05
CA VAL A 345 10.88 28.05 -9.34
C VAL A 345 11.94 28.24 -10.39
N ASP A 346 12.45 29.46 -10.45
CA ASP A 346 13.26 29.99 -11.52
C ASP A 346 12.59 29.85 -12.92
N PRO A 347 12.22 30.95 -13.59
CA PRO A 347 11.76 30.92 -14.99
C PRO A 347 12.69 30.10 -15.91
N HIS A 348 13.97 29.98 -15.56
CA HIS A 348 14.97 29.21 -16.31
C HIS A 348 14.82 27.68 -16.19
N LEU A 349 14.20 27.14 -15.14
CA LEU A 349 13.94 25.69 -15.01
C LEU A 349 12.67 25.27 -15.77
N GLY A 350 11.74 26.21 -15.97
CA GLY A 350 10.51 25.99 -16.72
C GLY A 350 9.58 24.95 -16.07
N ILE A 351 9.62 24.82 -14.74
CA ILE A 351 8.70 23.99 -13.95
C ILE A 351 7.38 24.75 -13.82
N THR A 352 6.43 24.40 -14.66
CA THR A 352 5.10 25.01 -14.70
C THR A 352 4.02 23.95 -14.43
N PRO A 353 2.86 24.32 -13.85
CA PRO A 353 1.82 23.35 -13.48
C PRO A 353 1.31 22.49 -14.65
N ASP A 354 1.19 23.05 -15.85
CA ASP A 354 0.79 22.34 -17.08
C ASP A 354 1.80 21.25 -17.48
N LYS A 355 3.10 21.56 -17.42
CA LYS A 355 4.16 20.58 -17.67
C LYS A 355 4.24 19.51 -16.60
N MET A 356 3.96 19.86 -15.34
CA MET A 356 3.89 18.90 -14.24
C MET A 356 2.73 17.91 -14.47
N ILE A 357 1.55 18.40 -14.87
CA ILE A 357 0.41 17.53 -15.22
C ILE A 357 0.75 16.64 -16.41
N LEU A 358 1.37 17.19 -17.46
CA LEU A 358 1.82 16.43 -18.63
C LEU A 358 2.81 15.32 -18.22
N LEU A 359 3.82 15.66 -17.42
CA LEU A 359 4.80 14.71 -16.91
C LEU A 359 4.11 13.60 -16.12
N PHE A 360 3.21 13.97 -15.19
CA PHE A 360 2.50 13.02 -14.36
C PHE A 360 1.69 12.02 -15.19
N VAL A 361 0.88 12.50 -16.15
CA VAL A 361 0.09 11.65 -17.03
C VAL A 361 0.99 10.76 -17.89
N ALA A 362 2.08 11.30 -18.43
CA ALA A 362 3.03 10.53 -19.23
C ALA A 362 3.73 9.43 -18.41
N ILE A 363 4.11 9.73 -17.17
CA ILE A 363 4.70 8.75 -16.24
C ILE A 363 3.70 7.65 -15.90
N LEU A 364 2.44 7.98 -15.60
CA LEU A 364 1.42 6.98 -15.29
C LEU A 364 1.23 5.98 -16.44
N ILE A 365 1.23 6.46 -17.69
CA ILE A 365 0.95 5.63 -18.86
C ILE A 365 2.21 4.87 -19.31
N VAL A 366 3.36 5.53 -19.39
CA VAL A 366 4.51 5.02 -20.14
C VAL A 366 5.59 4.39 -19.25
N ARG A 367 5.72 4.82 -17.98
CA ARG A 367 6.81 4.35 -17.09
C ARG A 367 6.76 2.84 -16.87
N ARG A 368 5.57 2.27 -16.68
CA ARG A 368 5.42 0.89 -16.17
C ARG A 368 4.61 -0.02 -17.10
N ILE A 369 3.51 0.47 -17.68
CA ILE A 369 2.59 -0.38 -18.48
C ILE A 369 3.28 -1.01 -19.69
N PRO A 370 3.97 -0.27 -20.58
CA PRO A 370 4.62 -0.88 -21.75
C PRO A 370 5.75 -1.86 -21.38
N PRO A 371 6.71 -1.52 -20.48
CA PRO A 371 7.70 -2.45 -19.94
C PRO A 371 7.11 -3.78 -19.46
N LEU A 372 6.06 -3.72 -18.65
CA LEU A 372 5.48 -4.90 -18.02
C LEU A 372 4.72 -5.76 -19.04
N VAL A 373 3.92 -5.14 -19.92
CA VAL A 373 3.24 -5.86 -21.01
C VAL A 373 4.25 -6.52 -21.95
N ALA A 374 5.40 -5.89 -22.22
CA ALA A 374 6.46 -6.48 -23.04
C ALA A 374 7.07 -7.73 -22.38
N LEU A 375 7.37 -7.70 -21.08
CA LEU A 375 7.90 -8.87 -20.35
C LEU A 375 6.86 -9.97 -20.18
N TRP A 376 5.59 -9.60 -19.99
CA TRP A 376 4.49 -10.56 -19.96
C TRP A 376 4.37 -11.28 -21.31
N TRP A 377 4.37 -10.52 -22.41
CA TRP A 377 4.31 -11.08 -23.76
C TRP A 377 5.52 -11.97 -24.08
N ALA A 378 6.69 -11.64 -23.56
CA ALA A 378 7.89 -12.47 -23.65
C ALA A 378 7.85 -13.73 -22.75
N GLY A 379 6.81 -13.90 -21.92
CA GLY A 379 6.64 -15.05 -21.02
C GLY A 379 7.53 -15.04 -19.78
N TRP A 380 8.11 -13.90 -19.42
CA TRP A 380 9.01 -13.79 -18.25
C TRP A 380 8.25 -13.74 -16.92
N LEU A 381 7.00 -13.26 -16.95
CA LEU A 381 6.15 -13.07 -15.77
C LEU A 381 5.22 -14.27 -15.50
N VAL A 382 5.28 -15.32 -16.32
CA VAL A 382 4.52 -16.58 -16.15
C VAL A 382 5.30 -17.48 -15.18
N PRO A 383 4.67 -18.07 -14.15
CA PRO A 383 3.22 -18.29 -13.98
C PRO A 383 2.44 -17.23 -13.18
N ASP A 384 3.09 -16.18 -12.67
CA ASP A 384 2.45 -15.28 -11.70
C ASP A 384 1.49 -14.26 -12.32
N ILE A 385 1.79 -13.80 -13.53
CA ILE A 385 0.94 -12.93 -14.35
C ILE A 385 0.65 -13.69 -15.64
N THR A 386 -0.57 -14.18 -15.76
CA THR A 386 -0.99 -15.08 -16.84
C THR A 386 -1.73 -14.34 -17.95
N THR A 387 -2.53 -13.33 -17.59
CA THR A 387 -3.39 -12.64 -18.55
C THR A 387 -2.93 -11.22 -18.85
N LEU A 388 -3.31 -10.69 -20.02
CA LEU A 388 -3.09 -9.28 -20.35
C LEU A 388 -3.79 -8.36 -19.34
N GLY A 389 -4.95 -8.76 -18.82
CA GLY A 389 -5.66 -8.01 -17.79
C GLY A 389 -4.84 -7.88 -16.50
N GLU A 390 -4.23 -8.97 -16.03
CA GLU A 390 -3.32 -8.96 -14.88
C GLU A 390 -2.06 -8.13 -15.18
N ALA A 391 -1.51 -8.19 -16.39
CA ALA A 391 -0.35 -7.38 -16.77
C ALA A 391 -0.68 -5.87 -16.79
N LEU A 392 -1.81 -5.47 -17.38
CA LEU A 392 -2.26 -4.08 -17.38
C LEU A 392 -2.60 -3.60 -15.96
N PHE A 393 -3.23 -4.46 -15.16
CA PHE A 393 -3.51 -4.18 -13.75
C PHE A 393 -2.22 -3.93 -12.97
N SER A 394 -1.25 -4.85 -13.04
CA SER A 394 0.06 -4.69 -12.39
C SER A 394 0.84 -3.49 -12.92
N GLY A 395 0.67 -3.16 -14.21
CA GLY A 395 1.30 -1.99 -14.83
C GLY A 395 0.73 -0.67 -14.33
N HIS A 396 -0.60 -0.60 -14.13
CA HIS A 396 -1.29 0.55 -13.56
C HIS A 396 -1.00 0.70 -12.07
N PHE A 397 -1.03 -0.41 -11.32
CA PHE A 397 -0.87 -0.40 -9.88
C PHE A 397 0.61 -0.41 -9.44
N GLY A 398 1.31 0.65 -9.84
CA GLY A 398 2.63 1.03 -9.36
C GLY A 398 2.65 2.41 -8.73
N PRO A 399 1.96 2.61 -7.59
CA PRO A 399 1.92 3.91 -6.94
C PRO A 399 3.32 4.39 -6.57
N MET A 400 3.48 5.71 -6.49
CA MET A 400 4.70 6.39 -6.04
C MET A 400 4.32 7.14 -4.78
N GLY A 401 5.10 6.95 -3.72
CA GLY A 401 4.71 7.38 -2.38
C GLY A 401 5.91 7.82 -1.55
N VAL A 402 5.99 7.27 -0.35
CA VAL A 402 6.99 7.59 0.66
C VAL A 402 8.40 7.27 0.16
N GLY A 403 8.58 6.14 -0.54
CA GLY A 403 9.85 5.73 -1.14
C GLY A 403 10.46 6.81 -2.05
N ALA A 404 9.62 7.43 -2.89
CA ALA A 404 10.07 8.49 -3.79
C ALA A 404 10.56 9.74 -3.03
N ILE A 405 9.86 10.12 -1.96
CA ILE A 405 10.25 11.24 -1.10
C ILE A 405 11.55 10.91 -0.35
N PHE A 406 11.68 9.69 0.18
CA PHE A 406 12.90 9.22 0.83
C PHE A 406 14.13 9.33 -0.08
N ILE A 407 14.06 8.76 -1.29
CA ILE A 407 15.16 8.81 -2.27
C ILE A 407 15.44 10.25 -2.72
N SER A 408 14.41 11.10 -2.82
CA SER A 408 14.59 12.52 -3.14
C SER A 408 15.35 13.28 -2.05
N MET A 409 15.13 12.95 -0.77
CA MET A 409 15.90 13.53 0.33
C MET A 409 17.33 13.01 0.35
N LEU A 410 17.52 11.70 0.13
CA LEU A 410 18.84 11.09 0.03
C LEU A 410 19.67 11.73 -1.08
N ALA A 411 19.06 11.96 -2.24
CA ALA A 411 19.71 12.68 -3.34
C ALA A 411 20.18 14.07 -2.91
N LEU A 412 19.34 14.82 -2.19
CA LEU A 412 19.66 16.17 -1.73
C LEU A 412 20.68 16.22 -0.58
N THR A 413 20.81 15.16 0.22
CA THR A 413 21.87 15.07 1.23
C THR A 413 23.23 14.78 0.60
N GLU A 414 23.24 14.09 -0.55
CA GLU A 414 24.47 13.76 -1.29
C GLU A 414 24.89 14.89 -2.25
N LEU A 415 23.94 15.69 -2.73
CA LEU A 415 24.21 16.86 -3.56
C LEU A 415 24.69 18.02 -2.69
N SER A 416 25.84 18.59 -3.03
CA SER A 416 26.38 19.82 -2.42
C SER A 416 26.20 21.00 -3.38
N PRO A 417 25.02 21.66 -3.42
CA PRO A 417 24.78 22.78 -4.32
C PRO A 417 25.64 23.99 -3.95
N SER A 418 26.03 24.78 -4.95
CA SER A 418 26.75 26.04 -4.75
C SER A 418 25.83 27.03 -4.03
N GLN A 419 26.34 27.70 -2.98
CA GLN A 419 25.55 28.67 -2.23
C GLN A 419 25.19 29.87 -3.12
N GLY A 420 23.94 29.92 -3.60
CA GLY A 420 23.29 31.15 -4.03
C GLY A 420 23.15 31.44 -5.53
N GLN A 421 23.75 30.64 -6.44
CA GLN A 421 23.55 30.79 -7.89
C GLN A 421 23.33 29.42 -8.56
N ILE A 422 22.32 29.34 -9.43
CA ILE A 422 21.99 28.14 -10.23
C ILE A 422 22.85 28.14 -11.49
N ASP A 423 24.14 27.87 -11.35
CA ASP A 423 25.07 27.93 -12.47
C ASP A 423 25.24 26.57 -13.15
N ASN A 424 25.18 25.49 -12.36
CA ASN A 424 25.50 24.15 -12.83
C ASN A 424 24.31 23.18 -12.79
N GLN A 425 24.45 22.03 -13.46
CA GLN A 425 23.43 20.99 -13.48
C GLN A 425 23.08 20.44 -12.10
N VAL A 426 24.04 20.45 -11.16
CA VAL A 426 23.85 20.08 -9.75
C VAL A 426 22.87 21.01 -9.05
N ASP A 427 22.97 22.32 -9.28
CA ASP A 427 22.06 23.30 -8.66
C ASP A 427 20.66 23.18 -9.26
N ARG A 428 20.58 22.99 -10.58
CA ARG A 428 19.30 22.79 -11.28
C ARG A 428 18.55 21.56 -10.78
N VAL A 429 19.24 20.42 -10.65
CA VAL A 429 18.60 19.20 -10.14
C VAL A 429 18.18 19.34 -8.68
N SER A 430 19.01 20.01 -7.86
CA SER A 430 18.70 20.24 -6.44
C SER A 430 17.45 21.10 -6.25
N ALA A 431 17.26 22.12 -7.09
CA ALA A 431 16.05 22.94 -7.10
C ALA A 431 14.82 22.22 -7.66
N SER A 432 15.02 21.26 -8.59
CA SER A 432 13.94 20.61 -9.32
C SER A 432 13.41 19.32 -8.68
N ILE A 433 14.22 18.63 -7.87
CA ILE A 433 13.88 17.33 -7.29
C ILE A 433 12.60 17.40 -6.46
N GLN A 434 12.51 18.31 -5.49
CA GLN A 434 11.37 18.34 -4.58
C GLN A 434 10.06 18.70 -5.29
N PRO A 435 9.98 19.77 -6.11
CA PRO A 435 8.74 20.11 -6.81
C PRO A 435 8.24 18.97 -7.70
N ILE A 436 9.12 18.37 -8.51
CA ILE A 436 8.76 17.30 -9.44
C ILE A 436 8.31 16.04 -8.69
N VAL A 437 9.12 15.56 -7.75
CA VAL A 437 8.83 14.32 -7.03
C VAL A 437 7.57 14.48 -6.18
N SER A 438 7.45 15.59 -5.45
CA SER A 438 6.27 15.86 -4.60
C SER A 438 4.98 15.93 -5.43
N PHE A 439 5.02 16.56 -6.61
CA PHE A 439 3.86 16.64 -7.49
C PHE A 439 3.45 15.26 -8.02
N VAL A 440 4.41 14.47 -8.49
CA VAL A 440 4.16 13.13 -9.00
C VAL A 440 3.62 12.21 -7.89
N VAL A 441 4.19 12.28 -6.69
CA VAL A 441 3.71 11.53 -5.51
C VAL A 441 2.29 11.95 -5.13
N LEU A 442 2.01 13.25 -5.06
CA LEU A 442 0.67 13.78 -4.77
C LEU A 442 -0.37 13.24 -5.76
N GLY A 443 -0.09 13.38 -7.06
CA GLY A 443 -0.97 12.86 -8.10
C GLY A 443 -1.13 11.34 -8.00
N SER A 444 -0.05 10.62 -7.71
CA SER A 444 -0.05 9.17 -7.60
C SER A 444 -0.92 8.67 -6.45
N ILE A 445 -0.82 9.28 -5.27
CA ILE A 445 -1.67 8.94 -4.11
C ILE A 445 -3.15 9.11 -4.46
N PHE A 446 -3.52 10.22 -5.12
CA PHE A 446 -4.92 10.45 -5.50
C PHE A 446 -5.41 9.49 -6.59
N ILE A 447 -4.68 9.35 -7.69
CA ILE A 447 -5.12 8.50 -8.82
C ILE A 447 -5.22 7.05 -8.38
N HIS A 448 -4.21 6.51 -7.71
CA HIS A 448 -4.22 5.11 -7.28
C HIS A 448 -5.17 4.88 -6.10
N GLY A 449 -5.26 5.81 -5.15
CA GLY A 449 -6.19 5.74 -4.03
C GLY A 449 -7.66 5.78 -4.46
N ILE A 450 -8.00 6.54 -5.50
CA ILE A 450 -9.37 6.64 -6.03
C ILE A 450 -9.67 5.55 -7.07
N SER A 451 -8.65 4.93 -7.69
CA SER A 451 -8.82 3.92 -8.74
C SER A 451 -9.74 2.77 -8.29
N ILE A 452 -9.57 2.24 -7.09
CA ILE A 452 -10.37 1.11 -6.58
C ILE A 452 -11.83 1.50 -6.33
N PRO A 453 -12.15 2.56 -5.56
CA PRO A 453 -13.52 3.04 -5.43
C PRO A 453 -14.16 3.28 -6.80
N PHE A 454 -13.42 3.85 -7.74
CA PHE A 454 -13.90 4.11 -9.09
C PHE A 454 -14.22 2.82 -9.87
N PHE A 455 -13.33 1.83 -9.84
CA PHE A 455 -13.59 0.52 -10.45
C PHE A 455 -14.77 -0.19 -9.80
N SER A 456 -14.88 -0.15 -8.47
CA SER A 456 -15.98 -0.74 -7.71
C SER A 456 -17.33 -0.10 -8.03
N LEU A 457 -17.36 1.23 -8.14
CA LEU A 457 -18.55 1.97 -8.52
C LEU A 457 -18.95 1.66 -9.97
N SER A 458 -17.96 1.58 -10.87
CA SER A 458 -18.17 1.23 -12.28
C SER A 458 -18.76 -0.17 -12.44
N THR A 459 -18.21 -1.18 -11.76
CA THR A 459 -18.75 -2.56 -11.81
C THR A 459 -20.13 -2.65 -11.18
N TRP A 460 -20.38 -1.95 -10.07
CA TRP A 460 -21.71 -1.85 -9.45
C TRP A 460 -22.75 -1.20 -10.39
N LEU A 461 -22.40 -0.08 -11.03
CA LEU A 461 -23.26 0.59 -12.01
C LEU A 461 -23.54 -0.33 -13.19
N HIS A 462 -22.53 -1.05 -13.69
CA HIS A 462 -22.68 -1.99 -14.79
C HIS A 462 -23.59 -3.17 -14.43
N ALA A 463 -23.40 -3.77 -13.26
CA ALA A 463 -24.24 -4.86 -12.76
C ALA A 463 -25.69 -4.41 -12.55
N THR A 464 -25.88 -3.21 -11.99
CA THR A 464 -27.22 -2.61 -11.78
C THR A 464 -27.90 -2.32 -13.11
N TYR A 465 -27.16 -1.81 -14.09
CA TYR A 465 -27.65 -1.58 -15.44
C TYR A 465 -28.06 -2.88 -16.13
N ILE A 466 -27.23 -3.94 -16.06
CA ILE A 466 -27.56 -5.26 -16.61
C ILE A 466 -28.83 -5.81 -15.94
N LYS A 467 -28.94 -5.74 -14.62
CA LYS A 467 -30.11 -6.20 -13.86
C LYS A 467 -31.37 -5.42 -14.25
N ALA A 468 -31.28 -4.10 -14.36
CA ALA A 468 -32.38 -3.24 -14.80
C ALA A 468 -32.82 -3.57 -16.24
N LYS A 469 -31.86 -3.74 -17.15
CA LYS A 469 -32.12 -4.14 -18.54
C LYS A 469 -32.78 -5.52 -18.61
N HIS A 470 -32.30 -6.48 -17.83
CA HIS A 470 -32.88 -7.83 -17.77
C HIS A 470 -34.32 -7.80 -17.23
N ASN A 471 -34.56 -7.06 -16.15
CA ASN A 471 -35.90 -6.87 -15.58
C ASN A 471 -36.86 -6.18 -16.57
N ALA A 472 -36.39 -5.16 -17.30
CA ALA A 472 -37.18 -4.49 -18.33
C ALA A 472 -37.55 -5.43 -19.49
N ILE A 473 -36.64 -6.31 -19.92
CA ILE A 473 -36.92 -7.34 -20.94
C ILE A 473 -37.96 -8.35 -20.42
N HIS A 474 -37.84 -8.79 -19.16
CA HIS A 474 -38.82 -9.69 -18.54
C HIS A 474 -40.20 -9.06 -18.40
N ALA A 475 -40.28 -7.79 -18.00
CA ALA A 475 -41.54 -7.04 -17.94
C ALA A 475 -42.17 -6.86 -19.33
N LYS A 476 -41.38 -6.60 -20.36
CA LYS A 476 -41.88 -6.50 -21.74
C LYS A 476 -42.40 -7.84 -22.29
N ARG A 477 -41.77 -8.96 -21.90
CA ARG A 477 -42.24 -10.32 -22.23
C ARG A 477 -43.52 -10.72 -21.49
N SER A 478 -43.69 -10.33 -20.23
CA SER A 478 -44.92 -10.62 -19.48
C SER A 478 -46.12 -9.80 -19.98
N ILE A 479 -45.89 -8.56 -20.43
CA ILE A 479 -46.93 -7.73 -21.07
C ILE A 479 -47.30 -8.29 -22.46
N GLY A 480 -46.32 -8.83 -23.20
CA GLY A 480 -46.56 -9.46 -24.52
C GLY A 480 -47.21 -10.84 -24.48
N SER A 481 -47.30 -11.51 -23.32
CA SER A 481 -47.92 -12.83 -23.17
C SER A 481 -49.38 -12.81 -22.71
N VAL A 482 -49.98 -11.63 -22.53
CA VAL A 482 -51.41 -11.51 -22.27
C VAL A 482 -52.15 -11.53 -23.62
N SER A 483 -52.48 -12.74 -24.10
CA SER A 483 -53.42 -12.88 -25.20
C SER A 483 -54.82 -12.45 -24.72
N PRO A 484 -55.51 -11.56 -25.44
CA PRO A 484 -56.83 -11.09 -25.02
C PRO A 484 -57.91 -12.08 -25.48
N PHE A 485 -57.85 -13.36 -25.11
CA PHE A 485 -59.00 -14.26 -25.30
C PHE A 485 -58.86 -15.55 -24.50
N ARG A 486 -59.37 -15.57 -23.28
CA ARG A 486 -59.83 -16.81 -22.64
C ARG A 486 -61.18 -16.54 -21.97
N ARG A 487 -62.26 -16.61 -22.77
CA ARG A 487 -63.63 -16.66 -22.24
C ARG A 487 -63.75 -17.89 -21.35
N SER A 488 -64.10 -17.68 -20.09
CA SER A 488 -64.58 -18.70 -19.17
C SER A 488 -65.78 -19.42 -19.79
N ARG A 489 -65.61 -20.68 -20.17
CA ARG A 489 -66.73 -21.56 -20.53
C ARG A 489 -67.29 -22.11 -19.23
N VAL A 490 -68.40 -21.55 -18.78
CA VAL A 490 -69.23 -22.11 -17.70
C VAL A 490 -69.70 -23.49 -18.16
N LEU A 491 -69.39 -24.53 -17.41
CA LEU A 491 -69.93 -25.88 -17.62
C LEU A 491 -71.32 -25.97 -16.97
N PRO A 492 -72.31 -26.66 -17.58
CA PRO A 492 -73.66 -26.80 -17.01
C PRO A 492 -73.69 -27.60 -15.69
N GLU A 493 -74.66 -27.28 -14.83
CA GLU A 493 -74.81 -27.73 -13.43
C GLU A 493 -74.91 -29.25 -13.20
N GLU A 494 -75.11 -30.07 -14.22
CA GLU A 494 -75.30 -31.53 -14.05
C GLU A 494 -74.02 -32.32 -13.74
N GLN A 495 -72.83 -31.73 -13.81
CA GLN A 495 -71.58 -32.39 -13.42
C GLN A 495 -71.06 -32.02 -12.02
N GLN A 496 -71.72 -31.10 -11.30
CA GLN A 496 -71.32 -30.71 -9.94
C GLN A 496 -71.90 -31.62 -8.84
N ALA A 497 -72.91 -32.44 -9.15
CA ALA A 497 -73.63 -33.25 -8.16
C ALA A 497 -73.00 -34.64 -7.84
N LEU A 498 -71.84 -34.98 -8.42
CA LEU A 498 -71.17 -36.28 -8.19
C LEU A 498 -69.91 -36.19 -7.30
N LEU A 499 -69.63 -35.03 -6.68
CA LEU A 499 -68.43 -34.81 -5.85
C LEU A 499 -68.74 -34.27 -4.45
N SER A 500 -69.99 -34.27 -4.00
CA SER A 500 -70.41 -33.63 -2.75
C SER A 500 -70.99 -34.59 -1.70
N ASP A 501 -70.42 -35.78 -1.54
CA ASP A 501 -70.73 -36.66 -0.40
C ASP A 501 -69.43 -37.23 0.19
N GLU A 502 -68.90 -36.58 1.23
CA GLU A 502 -68.47 -37.28 2.45
C GLU A 502 -68.37 -36.30 3.65
N PRO A 503 -68.69 -36.73 4.88
CA PRO A 503 -68.84 -35.85 6.04
C PRO A 503 -67.63 -35.84 7.00
N ASN A 504 -67.35 -34.67 7.56
CA ASN A 504 -66.58 -34.42 8.80
C ASN A 504 -67.42 -34.90 10.02
N PRO A 505 -66.94 -35.29 11.25
CA PRO A 505 -65.84 -34.65 12.02
C PRO A 505 -65.08 -35.47 13.13
N GLY A 506 -63.86 -35.03 13.51
CA GLY A 506 -63.34 -34.87 14.90
C GLY A 506 -63.21 -36.01 15.96
N ARG A 507 -61.99 -36.07 16.55
CA ARG A 507 -61.59 -36.31 17.98
C ARG A 507 -61.19 -37.73 18.52
N TYR A 508 -59.98 -37.75 19.14
CA TYR A 508 -59.42 -38.59 20.23
C TYR A 508 -58.94 -40.06 20.03
N SER A 509 -57.60 -40.21 20.08
CA SER A 509 -56.74 -41.08 20.93
C SER A 509 -56.90 -42.62 21.08
N VAL A 510 -55.72 -43.29 21.04
CA VAL A 510 -55.27 -44.58 21.66
C VAL A 510 -55.44 -45.89 20.87
N GLY A 511 -54.34 -46.32 20.23
CA GLY A 511 -53.49 -47.48 20.62
C GLY A 511 -53.96 -48.94 20.48
N THR A 512 -53.26 -49.72 19.63
CA THR A 512 -52.98 -51.19 19.70
C THR A 512 -52.02 -51.52 18.53
N ARG A 513 -51.05 -52.46 18.49
CA ARG A 513 -50.56 -53.54 19.38
C ARG A 513 -49.21 -54.05 18.82
N GLU A 514 -48.48 -54.77 19.67
CA GLU A 514 -47.19 -55.50 19.58
C GLU A 514 -46.92 -56.37 18.33
N LEU A 515 -45.63 -56.62 18.00
CA LEU A 515 -44.99 -57.96 18.02
C LEU A 515 -43.47 -57.87 17.64
N PHE A 516 -42.61 -58.36 18.55
CA PHE A 516 -41.26 -58.98 18.41
C PHE A 516 -40.26 -58.39 17.37
N ASP A 517 -39.02 -58.05 17.73
CA ASP A 517 -38.05 -58.94 18.38
C ASP A 517 -36.93 -58.18 19.13
N THR A 518 -36.44 -58.90 20.14
CA THR A 518 -35.29 -58.72 21.06
C THR A 518 -33.99 -58.25 20.37
N SER A 519 -33.00 -57.59 20.97
CA SER A 519 -32.36 -57.67 22.30
C SER A 519 -31.42 -56.46 22.44
N SER A 520 -31.60 -55.56 23.43
CA SER A 520 -30.76 -55.37 24.65
C SER A 520 -29.27 -55.10 24.37
N GLU A 521 -28.54 -54.12 24.93
CA GLU A 521 -28.70 -53.26 26.11
C GLU A 521 -27.47 -52.29 26.07
N ILE A 522 -27.61 -50.97 26.26
CA ILE A 522 -27.29 -50.23 27.52
C ILE A 522 -25.75 -50.19 27.81
N HIS A 523 -25.04 -49.09 28.08
CA HIS A 523 -25.27 -47.88 28.89
C HIS A 523 -24.28 -46.76 28.45
N ALA A 524 -24.72 -45.50 28.51
CA ALA A 524 -23.85 -44.42 28.97
C ALA A 524 -24.03 -44.29 30.49
N ILE A 525 -22.97 -43.89 31.22
CA ILE A 525 -22.94 -42.90 32.31
C ILE A 525 -21.54 -42.90 32.98
N GLU A 526 -21.11 -41.69 33.35
CA GLU A 526 -20.04 -41.25 34.28
C GLU A 526 -19.91 -42.17 35.53
N GLY A 527 -18.83 -42.29 36.31
CA GLY A 527 -17.62 -41.53 36.58
C GLY A 527 -16.94 -42.16 37.82
N GLU A 528 -15.76 -41.63 38.17
CA GLU A 528 -15.07 -41.74 39.49
C GLU A 528 -14.41 -43.04 40.00
N GLU A 529 -13.26 -42.78 40.63
CA GLU A 529 -12.51 -43.47 41.70
C GLU A 529 -11.50 -44.62 41.45
N GLN A 530 -10.23 -44.24 41.70
CA GLN A 530 -9.20 -44.89 42.52
C GLN A 530 -8.67 -46.29 42.17
N ALA A 531 -7.41 -46.32 41.71
CA ALA A 531 -6.28 -47.00 42.37
C ALA A 531 -4.95 -46.49 41.80
#